data_AF-A0AAE2YDC9-F1
#
_entry.id   AF-A0AAE2YDC9-F1
#
_cell.length_a   1.000
_cell.length_b   1.000
_cell.length_c   1.000
_cell.angle_alpha   90.00
_cell.angle_beta   90.00
_cell.angle_gamma   90.00
#
_symmetry.space_group_name_H-M   'P 1'
#
loop_
_entity.id
_entity.type
_entity.pdbx_description
1 polymer ?
#
loop_
_entity_poly.entity_id
_entity_poly.type
_entity_poly.pdbx_seq_one_letter_code
_entity_poly.pdbx_strand_id
1 'polypeptide(L)'
;MDIYSAVSLVQRVKPRMVIDTRSLVKVAGSKATLSRALTVLKKHGFVRGSAKGWVAFIDVIWQPMYVIESILPSLKAFVEAESIRCSKKILNYREDLFVTLDWKAWELTGYQTPKNLYIYADSLEEVKCRLGGADQGNIFGAGEELVYVLPKIGEFQNPIERTYLDCIARGGRSWLDAIAIELLYSHKLRVRASFPVELVEKVLEDLNSVMRKGERSGWSRAGLKRVQLVGGGRD
;
A
#
# COMPACT_ATOMS: atom_id res chain seq x y z
N MET A 1 21.34 12.33 -7.66
CA MET A 1 20.09 11.98 -8.36
C MET A 1 19.02 11.93 -7.31
N ASP A 2 17.99 12.75 -7.45
CA ASP A 2 16.81 12.74 -6.58
C ASP A 2 15.85 11.59 -6.93
N ILE A 3 14.86 11.38 -6.08
CA ILE A 3 13.89 10.28 -6.22
C ILE A 3 13.04 10.42 -7.49
N TYR A 4 12.60 11.63 -7.84
CA TYR A 4 11.73 11.87 -8.99
C TYR A 4 12.45 11.61 -10.31
N SER A 5 13.71 12.06 -10.42
CA SER A 5 14.60 11.72 -11.53
C SER A 5 14.80 10.20 -11.66
N ALA A 6 14.96 9.50 -10.54
CA ALA A 6 15.13 8.04 -10.54
C ALA A 6 13.85 7.31 -10.97
N VAL A 7 12.67 7.73 -10.50
CA VAL A 7 11.38 7.15 -10.92
C VAL A 7 11.11 7.45 -12.38
N SER A 8 11.30 8.71 -12.82
CA SER A 8 11.13 9.11 -14.22
C SER A 8 12.01 8.30 -15.17
N LEU A 9 13.25 7.98 -14.78
CA LEU A 9 14.13 7.12 -15.56
C LEU A 9 13.51 5.73 -15.78
N VAL A 10 12.98 5.10 -14.74
CA VAL A 10 12.34 3.79 -14.84
C VAL A 10 11.03 3.87 -15.61
N GLN A 11 10.25 4.93 -15.43
CA GLN A 11 8.97 5.15 -16.13
C GLN A 11 9.08 5.26 -17.67
N ARG A 12 10.29 5.47 -18.21
CA ARG A 12 10.55 5.50 -19.66
C ARG A 12 10.56 4.12 -20.34
N VAL A 13 10.63 3.02 -19.58
CA VAL A 13 10.44 1.68 -20.14
C VAL A 13 9.00 1.22 -20.00
N LYS A 14 8.59 0.22 -20.80
CA LYS A 14 7.25 -0.36 -20.70
C LYS A 14 7.00 -0.90 -19.28
N PRO A 15 5.85 -0.59 -18.65
CA PRO A 15 5.52 -1.07 -17.32
C PRO A 15 5.58 -2.59 -17.22
N ARG A 16 6.45 -3.08 -16.33
CA ARG A 16 6.61 -4.49 -15.96
C ARG A 16 7.14 -4.59 -14.54
N MET A 17 6.67 -5.60 -13.80
CA MET A 17 7.20 -5.88 -12.45
C MET A 17 8.68 -6.23 -12.49
N VAL A 18 9.10 -7.05 -13.46
CA VAL A 18 10.50 -7.49 -13.59
C VAL A 18 11.06 -6.99 -14.91
N ILE A 19 12.19 -6.29 -14.84
CA ILE A 19 12.84 -5.66 -15.97
C ILE A 19 14.29 -6.11 -16.08
N ASP A 20 14.72 -6.43 -17.30
CA ASP A 20 16.11 -6.71 -17.61
C ASP A 20 16.98 -5.44 -17.49
N THR A 21 18.09 -5.56 -16.77
CA THR A 21 19.00 -4.45 -16.49
C THR A 21 19.63 -3.84 -17.74
N ARG A 22 19.82 -4.59 -18.82
CA ARG A 22 20.36 -4.05 -20.08
C ARG A 22 19.36 -3.07 -20.70
N SER A 23 18.07 -3.35 -20.61
CA SER A 23 17.02 -2.44 -21.07
C SER A 23 17.03 -1.13 -20.26
N LEU A 24 17.21 -1.22 -18.95
CA LEU A 24 17.33 -0.05 -18.08
C LEU A 24 18.62 0.74 -18.34
N VAL A 25 19.74 0.08 -18.64
CA VAL A 25 21.01 0.75 -18.98
C VAL A 25 20.87 1.57 -20.27
N LYS A 26 20.15 1.07 -21.29
CA LYS A 26 19.90 1.80 -22.54
C LYS A 26 19.21 3.14 -22.27
N VAL A 27 18.22 3.15 -21.37
CA VAL A 27 17.49 4.37 -21.00
C VAL A 27 18.30 5.28 -20.07
N ALA A 28 19.09 4.69 -19.17
CA ALA A 28 19.94 5.43 -18.23
C ALA A 28 21.19 6.05 -18.87
N GLY A 29 21.55 5.63 -20.10
CA GLY A 29 22.78 6.01 -20.81
C GLY A 29 24.06 5.37 -20.27
N SER A 30 24.11 4.94 -19.01
CA SER A 30 25.26 4.23 -18.43
C SER A 30 24.88 3.33 -17.26
N LYS A 31 25.73 2.33 -16.98
CA LYS A 31 25.61 1.48 -15.78
C LYS A 31 25.73 2.28 -14.49
N ALA A 32 26.58 3.31 -14.45
CA ALA A 32 26.79 4.15 -13.28
C ALA A 32 25.54 4.98 -12.94
N THR A 33 24.87 5.55 -13.94
CA THR A 33 23.60 6.26 -13.76
C THR A 33 22.50 5.32 -13.31
N LEU A 34 22.38 4.13 -13.91
CA LEU A 34 21.41 3.12 -13.48
C LEU A 34 21.65 2.70 -12.02
N SER A 35 22.90 2.42 -11.64
CA SER A 35 23.24 2.01 -10.28
C SER A 35 22.84 3.08 -9.24
N ARG A 36 23.10 4.35 -9.53
CA ARG A 36 22.66 5.48 -8.69
C ARG A 36 21.13 5.54 -8.58
N ALA A 37 20.41 5.39 -9.70
CA ALA A 37 18.95 5.38 -9.70
C ALA A 37 18.38 4.22 -8.86
N LEU A 38 18.87 3.00 -9.07
CA LEU A 38 18.42 1.82 -8.34
C LEU A 38 18.72 1.90 -6.84
N THR A 39 19.84 2.52 -6.46
CA THR A 39 20.17 2.75 -5.04
C THR A 39 19.14 3.67 -4.38
N VAL A 40 18.79 4.77 -5.05
CA VAL A 40 17.76 5.70 -4.58
C VAL A 40 16.40 5.01 -4.50
N LEU A 41 15.99 4.31 -5.57
CA LEU A 41 14.70 3.61 -5.61
C LEU A 41 14.60 2.52 -4.54
N LYS A 42 15.67 1.77 -4.29
CA LYS A 42 15.73 0.75 -3.24
C LYS A 42 15.60 1.38 -1.85
N LYS A 43 16.30 2.48 -1.58
CA LYS A 43 16.19 3.21 -0.29
C LYS A 43 14.76 3.69 -0.02
N HIS A 44 14.00 3.99 -1.06
CA HIS A 44 12.62 4.45 -0.98
C HIS A 44 11.57 3.34 -1.16
N GLY A 45 11.97 2.07 -1.15
CA GLY A 45 11.03 0.93 -1.17
C GLY A 45 10.45 0.58 -2.54
N PHE A 46 10.91 1.20 -3.62
CA PHE A 46 10.39 0.91 -4.97
C PHE A 46 10.95 -0.39 -5.59
N VAL A 47 12.05 -0.92 -5.04
CA VAL A 47 12.70 -2.14 -5.52
C VAL A 47 12.35 -3.29 -4.59
N ARG A 48 11.61 -4.28 -5.11
CA ARG A 48 11.25 -5.50 -4.37
C ARG A 48 12.38 -6.52 -4.33
N GLY A 49 13.22 -6.53 -5.36
CA GLY A 49 14.36 -7.44 -5.46
C GLY A 49 15.22 -7.14 -6.68
N SER A 50 16.45 -7.61 -6.67
CA SER A 50 17.36 -7.46 -7.81
C SER A 50 18.38 -8.59 -7.79
N ALA A 51 18.70 -9.12 -8.96
CA ALA A 51 19.82 -10.04 -9.12
C ALA A 51 20.60 -9.73 -10.39
N LYS A 52 21.62 -10.54 -10.70
CA LYS A 52 22.43 -10.35 -11.90
C LYS A 52 21.53 -10.45 -13.14
N GLY A 53 21.36 -9.32 -13.82
CA GLY A 53 20.59 -9.23 -15.07
C GLY A 53 19.19 -8.67 -14.93
N TRP A 54 18.56 -8.62 -13.75
CA TRP A 54 17.18 -8.16 -13.61
C TRP A 54 16.92 -7.38 -12.31
N VAL A 55 15.88 -6.55 -12.34
CA VAL A 55 15.35 -5.81 -11.17
C VAL A 55 13.84 -5.99 -11.14
N ALA A 56 13.31 -6.27 -9.96
CA ALA A 56 11.89 -6.31 -9.67
C ALA A 56 11.46 -5.04 -8.94
N PHE A 57 10.49 -4.32 -9.51
CA PHE A 57 9.87 -3.15 -8.91
C PHE A 57 8.50 -3.50 -8.32
N ILE A 58 8.05 -2.68 -7.38
CA ILE A 58 6.63 -2.67 -6.98
C ILE A 58 5.80 -1.88 -8.00
N ASP A 59 4.56 -2.29 -8.24
CA ASP A 59 3.70 -1.75 -9.30
C ASP A 59 3.47 -0.24 -9.19
N VAL A 60 3.51 0.28 -7.96
CA VAL A 60 3.31 1.69 -7.68
C VAL A 60 4.33 2.60 -8.38
N ILE A 61 5.51 2.10 -8.78
CA ILE A 61 6.51 2.91 -9.50
C ILE A 61 5.98 3.46 -10.84
N TRP A 62 4.91 2.87 -11.38
CA TRP A 62 4.29 3.30 -12.64
C TRP A 62 3.15 4.31 -12.45
N GLN A 63 2.87 4.73 -11.22
CA GLN A 63 1.86 5.74 -10.95
C GLN A 63 2.32 7.14 -11.42
N PRO A 64 1.38 8.05 -11.73
CA PRO A 64 1.71 9.45 -12.00
C PRO A 64 2.52 10.09 -10.86
N MET A 65 3.37 11.07 -11.17
CA MET A 65 4.27 11.69 -10.16
C MET A 65 3.54 12.24 -8.94
N TYR A 66 2.37 12.88 -9.12
CA TYR A 66 1.58 13.41 -8.01
C TYR A 66 1.11 12.31 -7.02
N VAL A 67 0.87 11.10 -7.54
CA VAL A 67 0.53 9.93 -6.72
C VAL A 67 1.77 9.41 -6.02
N ILE A 68 2.90 9.31 -6.74
CA ILE A 68 4.19 8.90 -6.17
C ILE A 68 4.56 9.77 -4.98
N GLU A 69 4.48 11.09 -5.11
CA GLU A 69 4.75 12.06 -4.04
C GLU A 69 3.93 11.77 -2.79
N SER A 70 2.64 11.49 -2.97
CA SER A 70 1.70 11.23 -1.89
C SER A 70 1.93 9.88 -1.21
N ILE A 71 2.51 8.92 -1.92
CA ILE A 71 2.76 7.55 -1.46
C ILE A 71 4.13 7.39 -0.78
N LEU A 72 5.11 8.24 -1.10
CA LEU A 72 6.46 8.18 -0.53
C LEU A 72 6.48 8.01 0.99
N PRO A 73 5.63 8.68 1.79
CA PRO A 73 5.55 8.44 3.23
C PRO A 73 5.19 7.00 3.61
N SER A 74 4.19 6.39 2.94
CA SER A 74 3.82 4.98 3.14
C SER A 74 4.95 4.03 2.77
N LEU A 75 5.61 4.25 1.64
CA LEU A 75 6.74 3.39 1.22
C LEU A 75 7.89 3.43 2.22
N LYS A 76 8.25 4.62 2.72
CA LYS A 76 9.27 4.77 3.76
C LYS A 76 8.87 4.03 5.04
N ALA A 77 7.61 4.17 5.46
CA ALA A 77 7.11 3.48 6.64
C ALA A 77 7.23 1.95 6.50
N PHE A 78 6.95 1.38 5.33
CA PHE A 78 7.15 -0.05 5.09
C PHE A 78 8.60 -0.48 5.10
N VAL A 79 9.50 0.30 4.47
CA VAL A 79 10.94 0.00 4.48
C VAL A 79 11.49 -0.01 5.90
N GLU A 80 11.05 0.93 6.75
CA GLU A 80 11.47 0.98 8.15
C GLU A 80 10.84 -0.15 8.98
N ALA A 81 9.57 -0.48 8.72
CA ALA A 81 8.83 -1.53 9.42
C ALA A 81 9.32 -2.96 9.15
N GLU A 82 9.96 -3.23 8.00
CA GLU A 82 10.54 -4.55 7.73
C GLU A 82 11.53 -5.00 8.82
N SER A 83 12.10 -4.05 9.57
CA SER A 83 13.03 -4.27 10.68
C SER A 83 12.36 -4.55 12.04
N ILE A 84 11.03 -4.39 12.18
CA ILE A 84 10.32 -4.50 13.46
C ILE A 84 9.05 -5.34 13.30
N ARG A 85 9.11 -6.56 13.82
CA ARG A 85 7.97 -7.48 13.88
C ARG A 85 7.80 -7.96 15.31
N CYS A 86 6.56 -8.13 15.75
CA CYS A 86 6.25 -8.70 17.06
C CYS A 86 5.11 -9.72 16.94
N SER A 87 4.99 -10.61 17.92
CA SER A 87 3.87 -11.54 17.97
C SER A 87 2.62 -10.82 18.47
N LYS A 88 1.44 -11.21 17.93
CA LYS A 88 0.15 -10.65 18.36
C LYS A 88 -0.12 -10.78 19.85
N LYS A 89 0.41 -11.81 20.51
CA LYS A 89 0.28 -12.01 21.97
C LYS A 89 0.88 -10.86 22.78
N ILE A 90 1.99 -10.28 22.32
CA ILE A 90 2.63 -9.14 22.98
C ILE A 90 1.73 -7.88 22.88
N LEU A 91 0.91 -7.80 21.84
CA LEU A 91 -0.01 -6.68 21.61
C LEU A 91 -1.35 -6.82 22.33
N ASN A 92 -1.79 -8.04 22.66
CA ASN A 92 -3.01 -8.25 23.47
C ASN A 92 -2.92 -7.62 24.87
N TYR A 93 -1.73 -7.20 25.31
CA TYR A 93 -1.55 -6.44 26.54
C TYR A 93 -1.86 -4.93 26.40
N ARG A 94 -2.26 -4.45 25.22
CA ARG A 94 -2.27 -3.01 24.88
C ARG A 94 -3.43 -2.63 23.95
N GLU A 95 -4.53 -2.16 24.56
CA GLU A 95 -5.74 -1.67 23.87
C GLU A 95 -5.51 -0.34 23.11
N ASP A 96 -4.45 0.40 23.43
CA ASP A 96 -4.12 1.73 22.89
C ASP A 96 -3.50 1.73 21.48
N LEU A 97 -3.13 0.55 20.95
CA LEU A 97 -2.26 0.44 19.78
C LEU A 97 -2.98 0.02 18.47
N PHE A 98 -4.31 -0.06 18.43
CA PHE A 98 -4.99 -0.74 17.31
C PHE A 98 -5.61 0.19 16.24
N VAL A 99 -4.88 0.44 15.14
CA VAL A 99 -5.44 0.62 13.78
C VAL A 99 -4.45 0.04 12.76
N THR A 100 -4.95 -0.87 11.93
CA THR A 100 -4.20 -1.76 11.02
C THR A 100 -4.56 -1.46 9.56
N LEU A 101 -3.60 -1.50 8.64
CA LEU A 101 -3.85 -1.25 7.21
C LEU A 101 -4.91 -2.21 6.61
N ASP A 102 -4.67 -3.51 6.75
CA ASP A 102 -5.48 -4.57 6.15
C ASP A 102 -6.88 -4.62 6.78
N TRP A 103 -6.94 -4.46 8.11
CA TRP A 103 -8.21 -4.48 8.81
C TRP A 103 -8.95 -3.15 8.75
N LYS A 104 -8.27 -2.01 8.65
CA LYS A 104 -8.95 -0.75 8.35
C LYS A 104 -9.54 -0.74 6.95
N ALA A 105 -8.81 -1.27 5.97
CA ALA A 105 -9.32 -1.44 4.61
C ALA A 105 -10.57 -2.34 4.60
N TRP A 106 -10.55 -3.45 5.34
CA TRP A 106 -11.72 -4.31 5.52
C TRP A 106 -12.88 -3.61 6.26
N GLU A 107 -12.66 -2.87 7.34
CA GLU A 107 -13.72 -2.11 8.02
C GLU A 107 -14.41 -1.11 7.07
N LEU A 108 -13.61 -0.42 6.25
CA LEU A 108 -14.10 0.58 5.31
C LEU A 108 -14.94 -0.06 4.20
N THR A 109 -14.48 -1.18 3.63
CA THR A 109 -14.99 -1.72 2.37
C THR A 109 -15.74 -3.04 2.48
N GLY A 110 -15.42 -3.86 3.49
CA GLY A 110 -15.87 -5.25 3.63
C GLY A 110 -15.32 -6.19 2.55
N TYR A 111 -14.39 -5.71 1.71
CA TYR A 111 -14.02 -6.38 0.46
C TYR A 111 -13.14 -7.61 0.68
N GLN A 112 -12.01 -7.46 1.39
CA GLN A 112 -11.08 -8.55 1.61
C GLN A 112 -10.89 -8.85 3.09
N THR A 113 -10.89 -10.13 3.44
CA THR A 113 -10.55 -10.58 4.79
C THR A 113 -9.10 -10.23 5.13
N PRO A 114 -8.84 -9.61 6.28
CA PRO A 114 -7.48 -9.26 6.71
C PRO A 114 -6.60 -10.50 6.85
N LYS A 115 -5.36 -10.42 6.37
CA LYS A 115 -4.32 -11.46 6.49
C LYS A 115 -3.09 -10.99 7.26
N ASN A 116 -2.78 -9.70 7.22
CA ASN A 116 -1.62 -9.13 7.89
C ASN A 116 -2.07 -8.07 8.89
N LEU A 117 -1.46 -8.07 10.06
CA LEU A 117 -1.71 -7.07 11.09
C LEU A 117 -0.59 -6.03 11.05
N TYR A 118 -0.98 -4.76 11.09
CA TYR A 118 -0.08 -3.61 11.09
C TYR A 118 -0.45 -2.68 12.24
N ILE A 119 0.51 -2.04 12.87
CA ILE A 119 0.24 -1.07 13.93
C ILE A 119 1.06 0.19 13.69
N TYR A 120 0.42 1.34 13.80
CA TYR A 120 1.09 2.63 13.76
C TYR A 120 1.70 2.99 15.11
N ALA A 121 2.96 3.38 15.11
CA ALA A 121 3.70 3.85 16.27
C ALA A 121 4.25 5.26 16.05
N ASP A 122 4.18 6.09 17.09
CA ASP A 122 4.76 7.44 17.08
C ASP A 122 6.29 7.41 17.19
N SER A 123 6.85 6.44 17.92
CA SER A 123 8.29 6.18 17.99
C SER A 123 8.57 4.68 17.85
N LEU A 124 9.42 4.32 16.88
CA LEU A 124 9.87 2.95 16.70
C LEU A 124 10.85 2.53 17.81
N GLU A 125 11.67 3.45 18.28
CA GLU A 125 12.63 3.26 19.36
C GLU A 125 11.90 2.97 20.67
N GLU A 126 10.86 3.74 20.97
CA GLU A 126 10.02 3.52 22.14
C GLU A 126 9.33 2.15 22.07
N VAL A 127 8.80 1.76 20.91
CA VAL A 127 8.23 0.43 20.71
C VAL A 127 9.30 -0.65 20.88
N LYS A 128 10.50 -0.50 20.33
CA LYS A 128 11.62 -1.45 20.51
C LYS A 128 12.03 -1.61 21.97
N CYS A 129 12.18 -0.50 22.69
CA CYS A 129 12.51 -0.50 24.12
C CYS A 129 11.40 -1.16 24.94
N ARG A 130 10.13 -0.87 24.63
CA ARG A 130 8.96 -1.44 25.31
C ARG A 130 8.74 -2.93 25.03
N LEU A 131 9.08 -3.39 23.82
CA LEU A 131 9.10 -4.80 23.46
C LEU A 131 10.30 -5.55 24.08
N GLY A 132 11.09 -4.89 24.94
CA GLY A 132 12.09 -5.52 25.80
C GLY A 132 13.44 -5.74 25.15
N GLY A 133 13.80 -5.00 24.09
CA GLY A 133 15.08 -5.18 23.40
C GLY A 133 15.28 -6.60 22.84
N ALA A 134 14.20 -7.37 22.71
CA ALA A 134 14.20 -8.77 22.33
C ALA A 134 14.65 -8.92 20.88
N ASP A 135 15.91 -9.33 20.75
CA ASP A 135 16.68 -9.72 19.58
C ASP A 135 16.16 -9.30 18.20
N GLN A 136 16.98 -8.44 17.58
CA GLN A 136 17.09 -8.31 16.14
C GLN A 136 17.46 -9.68 15.52
N GLY A 137 16.45 -10.53 15.34
CA GLY A 137 16.60 -11.84 14.72
C GLY A 137 15.99 -12.97 15.54
N ASN A 138 14.96 -13.60 14.98
CA ASN A 138 14.59 -14.99 15.27
C ASN A 138 14.02 -15.34 16.66
N ILE A 139 13.02 -14.62 17.18
CA ILE A 139 12.21 -15.13 18.31
C ILE A 139 10.89 -15.77 17.84
N PHE A 140 10.59 -15.77 16.54
CA PHE A 140 9.28 -16.25 16.06
C PHE A 140 9.30 -17.72 15.68
N GLY A 141 8.70 -18.55 16.53
CA GLY A 141 8.38 -19.93 16.20
C GLY A 141 7.46 -20.00 14.98
N ALA A 142 7.60 -21.05 14.18
CA ALA A 142 6.71 -21.31 13.06
C ALA A 142 5.25 -21.37 13.55
N GLY A 143 4.40 -20.47 13.06
CA GLY A 143 2.97 -20.44 13.36
C GLY A 143 2.47 -19.26 14.21
N GLU A 144 3.32 -18.36 14.67
CA GLU A 144 2.85 -17.14 15.36
C GLU A 144 2.38 -16.06 14.37
N GLU A 145 1.18 -15.50 14.59
CA GLU A 145 0.67 -14.35 13.84
C GLU A 145 1.56 -13.12 14.10
N LEU A 146 2.29 -12.70 13.06
CA LEU A 146 3.20 -11.56 13.11
C LEU A 146 2.43 -10.24 12.90
N VAL A 147 2.83 -9.23 13.66
CA VAL A 147 2.36 -7.86 13.53
C VAL A 147 3.54 -6.97 13.12
N TYR A 148 3.32 -6.15 12.10
CA TYR A 148 4.29 -5.19 11.60
C TYR A 148 4.09 -3.83 12.26
N VAL A 149 5.15 -3.24 12.80
CA VAL A 149 5.09 -1.91 13.40
C VAL A 149 5.51 -0.87 12.37
N LEU A 150 4.57 -0.03 11.96
CA LEU A 150 4.78 1.07 11.02
C LEU A 150 5.03 2.38 11.79
N PRO A 151 6.08 3.15 11.47
CA PRO A 151 6.19 4.51 11.97
C PRO A 151 5.09 5.38 11.36
N LYS A 152 4.60 6.37 12.13
CA LYS A 152 3.71 7.40 11.59
C LYS A 152 4.49 8.40 10.74
N ILE A 153 4.61 8.13 9.44
CA ILE A 153 5.26 9.02 8.47
C ILE A 153 4.21 9.59 7.49
N GLY A 154 4.14 10.92 7.40
CA GLY A 154 3.25 11.66 6.50
C GLY A 154 1.99 12.21 7.18
N GLU A 155 0.94 12.47 6.40
CA GLU A 155 -0.34 12.99 6.90
C GLU A 155 -1.25 11.88 7.43
N PHE A 156 -1.86 12.11 8.59
CA PHE A 156 -2.79 11.18 9.26
C PHE A 156 -4.15 11.82 9.57
N GLN A 157 -4.36 13.09 9.19
CA GLN A 157 -5.62 13.82 9.43
C GLN A 157 -6.81 13.18 8.71
N ASN A 158 -6.56 12.55 7.56
CA ASN A 158 -7.56 11.80 6.80
C ASN A 158 -7.25 10.29 6.84
N PRO A 159 -7.84 9.54 7.78
CA PRO A 159 -7.52 8.13 7.96
C PRO A 159 -7.92 7.26 6.77
N ILE A 160 -8.94 7.65 5.99
CA ILE A 160 -9.36 6.91 4.80
C ILE A 160 -8.32 7.04 3.69
N GLU A 161 -7.87 8.28 3.42
CA GLU A 161 -6.81 8.53 2.44
C GLU A 161 -5.49 7.90 2.87
N ARG A 162 -5.18 7.92 4.17
CA ARG A 162 -4.03 7.21 4.72
C ARG A 162 -4.06 5.72 4.39
N THR A 163 -5.15 5.03 4.75
CA THR A 163 -5.33 3.60 4.46
C THR A 163 -5.29 3.32 2.96
N TYR A 164 -5.87 4.21 2.14
CA TYR A 164 -5.81 4.10 0.68
C TYR A 164 -4.38 4.16 0.14
N LEU A 165 -3.59 5.17 0.51
CA LEU A 165 -2.18 5.31 0.08
C LEU A 165 -1.31 4.15 0.56
N ASP A 166 -1.59 3.65 1.76
CA ASP A 166 -0.93 2.49 2.34
C ASP A 166 -1.21 1.20 1.56
N CYS A 167 -2.45 0.98 1.17
CA CYS A 167 -2.85 -0.14 0.31
C CYS A 167 -2.13 -0.09 -1.04
N ILE A 168 -1.99 1.09 -1.64
CA ILE A 168 -1.26 1.28 -2.90
C ILE A 168 0.23 1.00 -2.70
N ALA A 169 0.84 1.58 -1.67
CA ALA A 169 2.26 1.39 -1.35
C ALA A 169 2.62 -0.09 -1.11
N ARG A 170 1.74 -0.81 -0.40
CA ARG A 170 1.92 -2.23 -0.10
C ARG A 170 1.85 -3.11 -1.34
N GLY A 171 1.02 -2.72 -2.31
CA GLY A 171 0.81 -3.44 -3.56
C GLY A 171 0.24 -4.85 -3.38
N GLY A 172 0.31 -5.66 -4.44
CA GLY A 172 -0.15 -7.04 -4.42
C GLY A 172 -1.65 -7.13 -4.11
N ARG A 173 -2.03 -7.89 -3.07
CA ARG A 173 -3.44 -8.05 -2.67
C ARG A 173 -4.07 -6.72 -2.25
N SER A 174 -3.35 -5.91 -1.48
CA SER A 174 -3.82 -4.61 -0.98
C SER A 174 -4.11 -3.60 -2.08
N TRP A 175 -3.60 -3.83 -3.29
CA TRP A 175 -3.94 -3.03 -4.47
C TRP A 175 -5.45 -3.05 -4.76
N LEU A 176 -6.10 -4.18 -4.54
CA LEU A 176 -7.54 -4.32 -4.76
C LEU A 176 -8.37 -3.61 -3.68
N ASP A 177 -7.86 -3.56 -2.44
CA ASP A 177 -8.47 -2.77 -1.37
C ASP A 177 -8.38 -1.27 -1.65
N ALA A 178 -7.27 -0.80 -2.23
CA ALA A 178 -7.14 0.60 -2.65
C ALA A 178 -8.21 0.96 -3.68
N ILE A 179 -8.43 0.09 -4.67
CA ILE A 179 -9.51 0.26 -5.66
C ILE A 179 -10.87 0.32 -4.96
N ALA A 180 -11.15 -0.60 -4.04
CA ALA A 180 -12.41 -0.64 -3.32
C ALA A 180 -12.64 0.64 -2.48
N ILE A 181 -11.60 1.16 -1.82
CA ILE A 181 -11.67 2.42 -1.09
C ILE A 181 -11.94 3.58 -2.04
N GLU A 182 -11.25 3.65 -3.18
CA GLU A 182 -11.48 4.73 -4.15
C GLU A 182 -12.90 4.71 -4.73
N LEU A 183 -13.44 3.53 -5.06
CA LEU A 183 -14.81 3.40 -5.56
C LEU A 183 -15.85 3.86 -4.52
N LEU A 184 -15.67 3.52 -3.24
CA LEU A 184 -16.64 3.82 -2.19
C LEU A 184 -16.48 5.22 -1.57
N TYR A 185 -15.25 5.74 -1.53
CA TYR A 185 -14.89 6.96 -0.80
C TYR A 185 -14.16 8.00 -1.66
N SER A 186 -14.35 7.99 -2.99
CA SER A 186 -13.72 8.93 -3.94
C SER A 186 -13.85 10.42 -3.58
N HIS A 187 -14.89 10.81 -2.83
CA HIS A 187 -15.13 12.18 -2.35
C HIS A 187 -14.28 12.56 -1.13
N LYS A 188 -13.65 11.59 -0.48
CA LYS A 188 -12.75 11.77 0.67
C LYS A 188 -11.28 11.65 0.29
N LEU A 189 -10.97 11.40 -0.98
CA LEU A 189 -9.60 11.27 -1.48
C LEU A 189 -9.22 12.53 -2.25
N ARG A 190 -8.11 13.16 -1.86
CA ARG A 190 -7.50 14.27 -2.59
C ARG A 190 -6.71 13.75 -3.79
N VAL A 191 -6.14 12.55 -3.66
CA VAL A 191 -5.29 11.91 -4.67
C VAL A 191 -5.97 10.66 -5.20
N ARG A 192 -5.91 10.48 -6.52
CA ARG A 192 -6.42 9.29 -7.22
C ARG A 192 -5.34 8.62 -8.03
N ALA A 193 -5.16 7.33 -7.78
CA ALA A 193 -4.23 6.46 -8.46
C ALA A 193 -4.83 5.96 -9.78
N SER A 194 -3.94 5.52 -10.67
CA SER A 194 -4.31 4.87 -11.91
C SER A 194 -4.34 3.36 -11.73
N PHE A 195 -5.47 2.74 -12.03
CA PHE A 195 -5.64 1.29 -11.92
C PHE A 195 -5.93 0.66 -13.29
N PRO A 196 -5.46 -0.59 -13.55
CA PRO A 196 -5.89 -1.35 -14.71
C PRO A 196 -7.41 -1.56 -14.70
N VAL A 197 -8.06 -1.37 -15.84
CA VAL A 197 -9.53 -1.43 -15.97
C VAL A 197 -10.06 -2.77 -15.51
N GLU A 198 -9.36 -3.86 -15.85
CA GLU A 198 -9.76 -5.22 -15.52
C GLU A 198 -9.80 -5.47 -14.01
N LEU A 199 -8.91 -4.81 -13.24
CA LEU A 199 -8.93 -4.90 -11.78
C LEU A 199 -10.06 -4.05 -11.18
N VAL A 200 -10.36 -2.90 -11.78
CA VAL A 200 -11.46 -2.03 -11.36
C VAL A 200 -12.81 -2.73 -11.56
N GLU A 201 -13.04 -3.30 -12.74
CA GLU A 201 -14.25 -4.04 -13.07
C GLU A 201 -14.47 -5.21 -12.11
N LYS A 202 -13.42 -6.01 -11.88
CA LYS A 202 -13.47 -7.11 -10.92
C LYS A 202 -13.87 -6.66 -9.50
N VAL A 203 -13.23 -5.61 -8.98
CA VAL A 203 -13.53 -5.11 -7.64
C VAL A 203 -14.96 -4.59 -7.57
N LEU A 204 -15.45 -3.94 -8.63
CA LEU A 204 -16.83 -3.46 -8.71
C LEU A 204 -17.84 -4.63 -8.67
N GLU A 205 -17.60 -5.70 -9.44
CA GLU A 205 -18.44 -6.91 -9.45
C GLU A 205 -18.46 -7.58 -8.07
N ASP A 206 -17.30 -7.73 -7.44
CA ASP A 206 -17.17 -8.35 -6.13
C ASP A 206 -17.88 -7.50 -5.05
N LEU A 207 -17.70 -6.17 -5.05
CA LEU A 207 -18.34 -5.25 -4.10
C LEU A 207 -19.86 -5.32 -4.21
N ASN A 208 -20.41 -5.35 -5.43
CA ASN A 208 -21.84 -5.52 -5.65
C ASN A 208 -22.36 -6.84 -5.04
N SER A 209 -21.56 -7.91 -5.12
CA SER A 209 -21.88 -9.19 -4.51
C SER A 209 -21.84 -9.16 -2.98
N VAL A 210 -20.89 -8.43 -2.40
CA VAL A 210 -20.79 -8.21 -0.95
C VAL A 210 -21.97 -7.37 -0.44
N MET A 211 -22.34 -6.29 -1.15
CA MET A 211 -23.46 -5.42 -0.79
C MET A 211 -24.80 -6.17 -0.80
N ARG A 212 -25.05 -6.98 -1.83
CA ARG A 212 -26.27 -7.82 -1.92
C ARG A 212 -26.37 -8.86 -0.80
N LYS A 213 -25.24 -9.35 -0.28
CA LYS A 213 -25.21 -10.26 0.88
C LYS A 213 -25.44 -9.52 2.20
N GLY A 214 -24.87 -8.32 2.35
CA GLY A 214 -25.04 -7.46 3.52
C GLY A 214 -26.48 -6.95 3.73
N GLU A 215 -27.19 -6.65 2.64
CA GLU A 215 -28.62 -6.28 2.67
C GLU A 215 -29.51 -7.43 3.11
N ARG A 216 -29.15 -8.69 2.77
CA ARG A 216 -29.87 -9.89 3.23
C ARG A 216 -29.56 -10.24 4.70
N SER A 217 -28.45 -9.75 5.26
CA SER A 217 -28.04 -10.02 6.64
C SER A 217 -28.37 -8.88 7.62
N GLY A 218 -29.17 -7.89 7.23
CA GLY A 218 -29.63 -6.82 8.12
C GLY A 218 -28.58 -5.80 8.54
N TRP A 219 -27.47 -5.67 7.81
CA TRP A 219 -26.46 -4.63 8.08
C TRP A 219 -26.95 -3.27 7.56
N SER A 220 -27.41 -2.40 8.46
CA SER A 220 -27.79 -1.02 8.13
C SER A 220 -26.54 -0.16 7.87
N ARG A 221 -26.43 0.41 6.67
CA ARG A 221 -25.58 1.59 6.42
C ARG A 221 -26.43 2.70 5.81
N ALA A 222 -26.79 3.66 6.66
CA ALA A 222 -27.30 4.96 6.27
C ALA A 222 -26.21 5.72 5.50
N GLY A 223 -26.16 5.55 4.18
CA GLY A 223 -25.10 6.17 3.39
C GLY A 223 -25.15 5.96 1.89
N LEU A 224 -26.32 5.76 1.29
CA LEU A 224 -26.45 5.72 -0.17
C LEU A 224 -27.85 6.18 -0.63
N LYS A 225 -28.10 7.48 -0.50
CA LYS A 225 -29.05 8.19 -1.37
C LYS A 225 -28.32 9.37 -2.00
N ARG A 226 -27.60 9.11 -3.09
CA ARG A 226 -27.40 9.97 -4.28
C ARG A 226 -26.16 9.53 -5.04
N VAL A 227 -26.36 8.61 -5.97
CA VAL A 227 -25.65 8.64 -7.24
C VAL A 227 -26.76 8.64 -8.29
N GLN A 228 -27.27 9.84 -8.61
CA GLN A 228 -28.02 10.02 -9.84
C GLN A 228 -26.98 9.95 -10.96
N LEU A 229 -27.09 8.91 -11.79
CA LEU A 229 -26.46 8.88 -13.10
C LEU A 229 -26.97 10.09 -13.88
N VAL A 230 -26.10 11.07 -14.08
CA VAL A 230 -26.31 12.11 -15.07
C VAL A 230 -25.85 11.55 -16.41
N GLY A 231 -26.79 11.40 -17.34
CA GLY A 231 -26.49 11.40 -18.77
C GLY A 231 -27.27 10.38 -19.60
N GLY A 232 -28.22 10.87 -20.40
CA GLY A 232 -28.63 10.22 -21.65
C GLY A 232 -30.14 10.18 -21.88
N GLY A 233 -30.68 11.21 -22.54
CA GLY A 233 -32.12 11.39 -22.78
C GLY A 233 -32.72 10.70 -24.01
N ARG A 234 -33.98 11.09 -24.28
CA ARG A 234 -34.88 11.02 -25.45
C ARG A 234 -36.31 10.89 -24.89
N ASP A 235 -37.33 11.66 -25.24
CA ASP A 235 -37.59 12.64 -26.31
C ASP A 235 -38.36 13.84 -25.73
#